data_AF-A0A839PBP9-F1
#
_entry.id   AF-A0A839PBP9-F1
#
_cell.length_a   1.000
_cell.length_b   1.000
_cell.length_c   1.000
_cell.angle_alpha   90.00
_cell.angle_beta   90.00
_cell.angle_gamma   90.00
#
_symmetry.space_group_name_H-M   'P 1'
#
loop_
_entity.id
_entity.type
_entity.pdbx_description
1 polymer ?
#
loop_
_entity_poly.entity_id
_entity_poly.type
_entity_poly.pdbx_seq_one_letter_code
_entity_poly.pdbx_strand_id
1 'polypeptide(L)' 'MRPAISGASVPIATYELRFHIGDYFRRAGLELPVPAFLNVVPLRFGVAEPEGRYHVPLVAGPWSYQTDRGS' A
#
# COMPACT_ATOMS: atom_id res chain seq x y z
N MET A 1 0.00 14.34 5.50
CA MET A 1 0.28 13.27 4.51
C MET A 1 0.48 13.92 3.15
N ARG A 2 1.50 13.51 2.37
CA ARG A 2 1.68 13.99 0.98
C ARG A 2 1.11 12.95 0.00
N PRO A 3 0.39 13.37 -1.04
CA PRO A 3 -0.17 12.45 -2.03
C PRO A 3 0.93 11.79 -2.87
N ALA A 4 0.69 10.54 -3.24
CA ALA A 4 1.56 9.80 -4.18
C ALA A 4 1.41 10.32 -5.62
N ILE A 5 0.21 10.78 -5.98
CA ILE A 5 -0.10 11.39 -7.28
C ILE A 5 -0.76 12.75 -7.01
N SER A 6 -0.25 13.82 -7.62
CA SER A 6 -0.80 15.18 -7.48
C SER A 6 -0.71 15.97 -8.77
N GLY A 7 -1.69 16.84 -9.03
CA GLY A 7 -1.63 17.86 -10.09
C GLY A 7 -2.32 17.50 -11.41
N ALA A 8 -2.74 16.25 -11.61
CA ALA A 8 -3.58 15.82 -12.73
C ALA A 8 -4.74 14.94 -12.22
N SER A 9 -5.86 14.92 -12.93
CA SER A 9 -6.96 13.98 -12.64
C SER A 9 -6.45 12.54 -12.74
N VAL A 10 -6.87 11.70 -11.80
CA VAL A 10 -6.47 10.28 -11.81
C VAL A 10 -7.45 9.52 -12.70
N PRO A 11 -7.00 8.88 -13.79
CA PRO A 11 -7.90 8.13 -14.66
C PRO A 11 -8.76 7.11 -13.91
N ILE A 12 -9.98 6.89 -14.39
CA ILE A 12 -10.82 5.81 -13.89
C ILE A 12 -10.18 4.49 -14.31
N ALA A 13 -9.66 3.76 -13.33
CA ALA A 13 -8.98 2.48 -13.54
C ALA A 13 -8.84 1.73 -12.22
N THR A 14 -8.39 0.48 -12.31
CA THR A 14 -7.84 -0.24 -11.16
C THR A 14 -6.35 0.03 -11.07
N TYR A 15 -5.91 0.44 -9.89
CA TYR A 15 -4.52 0.67 -9.55
C TYR A 15 -4.00 -0.41 -8.61
N GLU A 16 -2.68 -0.57 -8.55
CA GLU A 16 -2.01 -1.45 -7.60
C GLU A 16 -0.84 -0.72 -6.95
N LEU A 17 -0.80 -0.74 -5.62
CA LEU A 17 0.38 -0.37 -4.84
C LEU A 17 1.08 -1.65 -4.38
N ARG A 18 2.40 -1.68 -4.49
CA ARG A 18 3.24 -2.79 -4.02
C ARG A 18 4.08 -2.32 -2.86
N PHE A 19 3.78 -2.83 -1.67
CA PHE A 19 4.52 -2.49 -0.46
C PHE A 19 5.55 -3.58 -0.17
N HIS A 20 6.83 -3.20 -0.24
CA HIS A 20 7.97 -4.08 0.07
C HIS A 20 8.17 -4.18 1.60
N ILE A 21 7.19 -4.74 2.30
CA ILE A 21 7.16 -4.76 3.77
C ILE A 21 8.19 -5.71 4.38
N GLY A 22 8.55 -6.79 3.69
CA GLY A 22 9.63 -7.68 4.13
C GLY A 22 10.96 -6.93 4.20
N ASP A 23 11.27 -6.12 3.18
CA ASP A 23 12.49 -5.30 3.18
C ASP A 23 12.44 -4.19 4.22
N TYR A 24 11.26 -3.61 4.47
CA TYR A 24 11.06 -2.63 5.53
C TYR A 24 11.39 -3.22 6.90
N PHE A 25 10.82 -4.38 7.25
CA PHE A 25 11.06 -5.02 8.56
C PHE A 25 12.49 -5.54 8.72
N ARG A 26 13.11 -6.08 7.65
CA ARG A 26 14.54 -6.43 7.68
C ARG A 26 15.42 -5.21 7.97
N ARG A 27 15.16 -4.07 7.31
CA ARG A 27 15.89 -2.82 7.58
C ARG A 27 15.62 -2.27 8.99
N ALA A 28 14.47 -2.59 9.56
CA ALA A 28 14.14 -2.27 10.95
C ALA A 28 14.77 -3.24 11.98
N GLY A 29 15.60 -4.20 11.54
CA GLY A 29 16.31 -5.13 12.40
C GLY A 29 15.53 -6.39 12.79
N LEU A 30 14.38 -6.65 12.16
CA LEU A 30 13.63 -7.87 12.38
C LEU A 30 14.22 -9.03 11.56
N GLU A 31 14.54 -10.13 12.25
CA GLU A 31 14.80 -11.41 11.59
C GLU A 31 13.48 -12.02 11.11
N LEU A 32 13.34 -12.18 9.81
CA LEU A 32 12.19 -12.82 9.18
C LEU A 32 12.59 -14.18 8.62
N PRO A 33 11.68 -15.17 8.58
CA PRO A 33 11.92 -16.42 7.86
C PRO A 33 12.28 -16.17 6.40
N VAL A 34 12.88 -17.19 5.79
CA VAL A 34 13.18 -17.21 4.36
C VAL A 34 12.42 -18.39 3.75
N PRO A 35 11.35 -18.15 2.95
CA PRO A 35 10.79 -16.84 2.61
C PRO A 35 10.01 -16.19 3.77
N ALA A 36 9.95 -14.85 3.77
CA ALA A 36 9.12 -14.12 4.72
C ALA A 36 7.64 -14.35 4.38
N PHE A 37 6.80 -14.55 5.39
CA PHE A 37 5.37 -14.79 5.19
C PHE A 37 4.71 -13.63 4.43
N LEU A 38 5.00 -12.39 4.83
CA LEU A 38 4.67 -11.21 4.03
C LEU A 38 5.96 -10.51 3.55
N ASN A 39 6.25 -10.64 2.26
CA ASN A 39 7.40 -9.98 1.63
C ASN A 39 6.99 -8.74 0.82
N VAL A 40 6.11 -8.93 -0.16
CA VAL A 40 5.50 -7.85 -0.95
C VAL A 40 3.98 -7.98 -0.82
N VAL A 41 3.33 -6.92 -0.37
CA VAL A 41 1.86 -6.86 -0.27
C VAL A 41 1.32 -6.03 -1.44
N PRO A 42 0.65 -6.65 -2.42
CA PRO A 42 -0.09 -5.93 -3.45
C PRO A 42 -1.44 -5.46 -2.89
N LEU A 43 -1.75 -4.19 -3.09
CA LEU A 43 -3.02 -3.58 -2.71
C LEU A 43 -3.68 -3.01 -3.96
N ARG A 44 -4.76 -3.66 -4.40
CA ARG A 44 -5.53 -3.26 -5.58
C ARG A 44 -6.77 -2.48 -5.18
N PHE A 45 -6.99 -1.34 -5.80
CA PHE A 45 -8.16 -0.50 -5.56
C PHE A 45 -8.62 0.20 -6.84
N GLY A 46 -9.91 0.51 -6.91
CA GLY A 46 -10.50 1.24 -8.02
C GLY A 46 -10.54 2.75 -7.74
N VAL A 47 -10.21 3.54 -8.76
CA VAL A 47 -10.55 4.96 -8.84
C VAL A 47 -11.76 5.09 -9.76
N ALA A 48 -12.82 5.72 -9.27
CA ALA A 48 -14.09 5.90 -9.96
C ALA A 48 -14.46 7.39 -10.18
N GLU A 49 -13.83 8.29 -9.43
CA GLU A 49 -14.04 9.74 -9.47
C GLU A 49 -12.67 10.41 -9.70
N PRO A 50 -12.38 10.94 -10.90
CA PRO A 50 -11.04 11.43 -11.25
C PRO A 50 -10.51 12.56 -10.37
N GLU A 51 -11.40 13.38 -9.82
CA GLU A 51 -11.13 14.50 -8.92
C GLU A 51 -11.24 14.10 -7.43
N GLY A 52 -11.60 12.85 -7.16
CA GLY A 52 -11.80 12.32 -5.82
C GLY A 52 -10.48 12.21 -5.04
N ARG A 53 -10.57 12.35 -3.72
CA ARG A 53 -9.44 12.06 -2.82
C ARG A 53 -9.49 10.60 -2.39
N TYR A 54 -8.46 9.84 -2.76
CA TYR A 54 -8.34 8.43 -2.39
C TYR A 54 -7.25 8.28 -1.33
N HIS A 55 -7.67 8.02 -0.09
CA HIS A 55 -6.78 7.65 0.99
C HIS A 55 -6.84 6.14 1.20
N VAL A 56 -5.71 5.45 0.97
CA VAL A 56 -5.61 3.99 1.03
C VAL A 56 -4.50 3.64 2.02
N PRO A 57 -4.78 3.67 3.34
CA PRO A 57 -3.78 3.42 4.36
C PRO A 57 -3.43 1.93 4.44
N LEU A 58 -2.17 1.66 4.76
CA LEU A 58 -1.69 0.32 5.11
C LEU A 58 -1.19 0.33 6.55
N VAL A 59 -1.77 -0.52 7.39
CA VAL A 59 -1.19 -0.91 8.68
C VAL A 59 -0.66 -2.33 8.52
N ALA A 60 0.63 -2.54 8.73
CA ALA A 60 1.26 -3.84 8.50
C ALA A 60 2.16 -4.24 9.66
N GLY A 61 2.13 -5.54 9.97
CA GLY A 61 3.15 -6.26 10.70
C GLY A 61 3.78 -7.35 9.81
N PRO A 62 4.76 -8.12 10.31
CA PRO A 62 5.38 -9.21 9.55
C PRO A 62 4.41 -10.34 9.16
N TRP A 63 3.29 -10.47 9.89
CA TRP A 63 2.36 -11.61 9.80
C TRP A 63 0.94 -11.23 9.38
N SER A 64 0.63 -9.93 9.36
CA SER A 64 -0.71 -9.44 9.01
C SER A 64 -0.63 -8.04 8.44
N TYR A 65 -1.63 -7.67 7.67
CA TYR A 65 -1.85 -6.29 7.28
C TYR A 65 -3.33 -6.00 7.22
N GLN A 66 -3.68 -4.73 7.33
CA GLN A 66 -5.01 -4.21 7.15
C GLN A 66 -4.95 -2.97 6.25
N THR A 67 -5.96 -2.83 5.41
CA THR A 67 -6.22 -1.63 4.63
C THR A 67 -7.70 -1.30 4.69
N ASP A 68 -8.02 -0.03 4.50
CA ASP A 68 -9.36 0.48 4.31
C ASP A 68 -9.37 1.57 3.21
N ARG A 69 -10.53 2.17 2.95
CA ARG A 69 -10.65 3.41 2.19
C ARG A 69 -10.94 4.52 3.18
N GLY A 70 -9.96 5.37 3.43
CA GLY A 70 -10.14 6.59 4.22
C GLY A 70 -10.82 7.70 3.40
N SER A 71 -11.37 8.68 4.12
CA SER A 71 -11.98 9.92 3.59
C SER A 71 -10.96 11.01 3.27
#